data_AF-A0A7Y1XQZ3-F1
#
_entry.id   AF-A0A7Y1XQZ3-F1
#
_cell.length_a   1.000
_cell.length_b   1.000
_cell.length_c   1.000
_cell.angle_alpha   90.00
_cell.angle_beta   90.00
_cell.angle_gamma   90.00
#
_symmetry.space_group_name_H-M   'P 1'
#
loop_
_entity.id
_entity.type
_entity.pdbx_description
1 polymer ?
#
loop_
_entity_poly.entity_id
_entity_poly.type
_entity_poly.pdbx_seq_one_letter_code
_entity_poly.pdbx_strand_id
1 'polypeptide(L)'
;MTEPQETFEDFRRSFSYGSRSNLDFKFLKSLSDAEAGEFFEDLLAMLGDSYDHGRLEDVIDHVVDWQTRAYTPAIDAKRTWTYDTGPFTHPSMPLAGSRVALLTSSGHFPTDNDPNPFGIESMTQAEAEDRISEFLKTKPELTTIPVAAAADEVSVRHGGYDVASAALDHNVTFPIDILRDLESEGFIGELHPDAFSFVGAAAQRRIIKESGPEWAQMLVDAEIDVVLLVPV
;
A
#
# COMPACT_ATOMS: atom_id res chain seq x y z
N MET A 1 37.84 -3.86 13.72
CA MET A 1 36.75 -4.80 14.05
C MET A 1 36.23 -5.32 12.73
N THR A 2 36.34 -6.61 12.46
CA THR A 2 35.67 -7.22 11.30
C THR A 2 34.16 -7.15 11.53
N GLU A 3 33.43 -6.54 10.60
CA GLU A 3 31.97 -6.60 10.65
C GLU A 3 31.53 -8.08 10.67
N PRO A 4 30.54 -8.44 11.49
CA PRO A 4 30.01 -9.79 11.49
C PRO A 4 29.51 -10.14 10.08
N GLN A 5 29.91 -11.30 9.58
CA GLN A 5 29.48 -11.78 8.27
C GLN A 5 28.00 -12.19 8.34
N GLU A 6 27.15 -11.59 7.50
CA GLU A 6 25.74 -11.94 7.35
C GLU A 6 25.59 -13.42 6.97
N THR A 7 24.73 -14.15 7.70
CA THR A 7 24.35 -15.53 7.34
C THR A 7 23.17 -15.56 6.38
N PHE A 8 22.90 -16.70 5.74
CA PHE A 8 21.72 -16.83 4.88
C PHE A 8 20.40 -16.66 5.66
N GLU A 9 20.34 -17.13 6.91
CA GLU A 9 19.22 -16.87 7.79
C GLU A 9 19.04 -15.36 8.05
N ASP A 10 20.13 -14.64 8.35
CA ASP A 10 20.07 -13.20 8.56
C ASP A 10 19.53 -12.49 7.32
N PHE A 11 20.04 -12.86 6.14
CA PHE A 11 19.60 -12.31 4.86
C PHE A 11 18.10 -12.53 4.62
N ARG A 12 17.60 -13.79 4.67
CA ARG A 12 16.18 -14.07 4.36
C ARG A 12 15.21 -13.44 5.36
N ARG A 13 15.68 -13.15 6.59
CA ARG A 13 14.87 -12.49 7.64
C ARG A 13 14.96 -10.96 7.60
N SER A 14 15.88 -10.40 6.83
CA SER A 14 16.14 -8.94 6.78
C SER A 14 15.13 -8.16 5.93
N PHE A 15 14.34 -8.83 5.09
CA PHE A 15 13.27 -8.22 4.28
C PHE A 15 12.12 -7.73 5.16
N SER A 16 12.25 -6.49 5.63
CA SER A 16 11.35 -5.85 6.56
C SER A 16 11.57 -4.34 6.56
N TYR A 17 10.60 -3.61 7.09
CA TYR A 17 10.67 -2.15 7.22
C TYR A 17 11.90 -1.71 8.02
N GLY A 18 12.64 -0.71 7.53
CA GLY A 18 13.82 -0.15 8.20
C GLY A 18 15.07 -1.05 8.17
N SER A 19 15.07 -2.10 7.32
CA SER A 19 16.26 -2.92 7.05
C SER A 19 16.43 -3.09 5.54
N ARG A 20 15.92 -4.19 4.95
CA ARG A 20 15.72 -4.30 3.50
C ARG A 20 14.24 -4.09 3.20
N SER A 21 13.85 -2.84 2.93
CA SER A 21 12.45 -2.43 2.68
C SER A 21 11.85 -2.95 1.36
N ASN A 22 12.32 -4.09 0.86
CA ASN A 22 11.69 -4.79 -0.25
C ASN A 22 10.66 -5.78 0.31
N LEU A 23 9.38 -5.42 0.20
CA LEU A 23 8.31 -6.20 0.78
C LEU A 23 7.85 -7.35 -0.11
N ASP A 24 8.19 -7.31 -1.40
CA ASP A 24 7.89 -8.39 -2.34
C ASP A 24 8.53 -9.71 -1.88
N PHE A 25 9.68 -9.64 -1.19
CA PHE A 25 10.38 -10.80 -0.64
C PHE A 25 10.28 -10.94 0.89
N LYS A 26 9.44 -10.15 1.56
CA LYS A 26 9.23 -10.26 3.02
C LYS A 26 8.75 -11.63 3.47
N PHE A 27 8.15 -12.41 2.57
CA PHE A 27 7.70 -13.77 2.83
C PHE A 27 8.84 -14.75 3.13
N LEU A 28 10.06 -14.47 2.68
CA LEU A 28 11.25 -15.30 2.90
C LEU A 28 11.54 -15.55 4.38
N LYS A 29 11.18 -14.60 5.26
CA LYS A 29 11.34 -14.76 6.72
C LYS A 29 10.54 -15.94 7.29
N SER A 30 9.47 -16.34 6.59
CA SER A 30 8.59 -17.45 6.99
C SER A 30 9.07 -18.80 6.48
N LEU A 31 10.04 -18.81 5.55
CA LEU A 31 10.60 -20.02 4.98
C LEU A 31 11.77 -20.54 5.80
N SER A 32 11.99 -21.85 5.77
CA SER A 32 13.27 -22.45 6.18
C SER A 32 14.39 -22.11 5.19
N ASP A 33 15.65 -22.29 5.59
CA ASP A 33 16.80 -22.08 4.70
C ASP A 33 16.74 -22.97 3.44
N ALA A 34 16.23 -24.21 3.58
CA ALA A 34 16.07 -25.12 2.45
C ALA A 34 15.01 -24.63 1.46
N GLU A 35 13.85 -24.19 1.97
CA GLU A 35 12.77 -23.65 1.14
C GLU A 35 13.14 -22.33 0.46
N ALA A 36 13.83 -21.43 1.17
CA ALA A 36 14.34 -20.21 0.56
C ALA A 36 15.40 -20.52 -0.52
N GLY A 37 16.22 -21.56 -0.31
CA GLY A 37 17.16 -22.06 -1.32
C GLY A 37 16.46 -22.55 -2.59
N GLU A 38 15.43 -23.39 -2.44
CA GLU A 38 14.60 -23.89 -3.55
C GLU A 38 13.97 -22.72 -4.33
N PHE A 39 13.38 -21.76 -3.61
CA PHE A 39 12.83 -20.54 -4.21
C PHE A 39 13.86 -19.81 -5.10
N PHE A 40 15.08 -19.60 -4.60
CA PHE A 40 16.12 -18.88 -5.35
C PHE A 40 16.68 -19.71 -6.52
N GLU A 41 16.80 -21.02 -6.37
CA GLU A 41 17.24 -21.91 -7.45
C GLU A 41 16.29 -21.82 -8.65
N ASP A 42 15.00 -21.97 -8.40
CA ASP A 42 13.96 -21.87 -9.41
C ASP A 42 13.88 -20.46 -10.02
N LEU A 43 13.95 -19.42 -9.18
CA LEU A 43 13.94 -18.03 -9.64
C LEU A 43 15.11 -17.74 -10.59
N LEU A 44 16.32 -18.22 -10.28
CA LEU A 44 17.50 -18.02 -11.12
C LEU A 44 17.38 -18.78 -12.45
N ALA A 45 16.80 -19.98 -12.45
CA ALA A 45 16.53 -20.73 -13.66
C ALA A 45 15.54 -19.98 -14.57
N MET A 46 14.41 -19.52 -14.01
CA MET A 46 13.39 -18.77 -14.73
C MET A 46 13.90 -17.43 -15.27
N LEU A 47 14.76 -16.73 -14.53
CA LEU A 47 15.42 -15.52 -15.04
C LEU A 47 16.34 -15.81 -16.22
N GLY A 48 17.04 -16.96 -16.20
CA GLY A 48 17.83 -17.44 -17.33
C GLY A 48 16.99 -17.65 -18.58
N ASP A 49 15.87 -18.37 -18.44
CA ASP A 49 14.93 -18.62 -19.54
C ASP A 49 14.29 -17.32 -20.05
N SER A 50 13.97 -16.39 -19.13
CA SER A 50 13.37 -15.09 -19.45
C SER A 50 14.25 -14.24 -20.37
N TYR A 51 15.58 -14.39 -20.33
CA TYR A 51 16.46 -13.69 -21.27
C TYR A 51 16.26 -14.14 -22.72
N ASP A 52 15.91 -15.41 -22.93
CA ASP A 52 15.78 -15.98 -24.27
C ASP A 52 14.43 -15.61 -24.92
N HIS A 53 13.36 -15.52 -24.13
CA HIS A 53 12.02 -15.29 -24.66
C HIS A 53 11.38 -13.95 -24.26
N GLY A 54 11.98 -13.19 -23.34
CA GLY A 54 11.51 -11.86 -22.93
C GLY A 54 10.16 -11.86 -22.22
N ARG A 55 9.81 -12.96 -21.54
CA ARG A 55 8.55 -13.12 -20.78
C ARG A 55 8.88 -13.21 -19.31
N LEU A 56 8.17 -12.47 -18.47
CA LEU A 56 8.39 -12.40 -17.02
C LEU A 56 7.24 -13.03 -16.23
N GLU A 57 6.19 -13.48 -16.92
CA GLU A 57 4.98 -14.04 -16.31
C GLU A 57 5.32 -15.22 -15.40
N ASP A 58 6.18 -16.14 -15.86
CA ASP A 58 6.62 -17.30 -15.06
C ASP A 58 7.39 -16.86 -13.80
N VAL A 59 8.18 -15.79 -13.89
CA VAL A 59 8.91 -15.22 -12.74
C VAL A 59 7.94 -14.61 -11.73
N ILE A 60 6.92 -13.89 -12.22
CA ILE A 60 5.89 -13.26 -11.38
C ILE A 60 5.07 -14.34 -10.67
N ASP A 61 4.58 -15.33 -11.41
CA ASP A 61 3.79 -16.43 -10.88
C ASP A 61 4.55 -17.20 -9.81
N HIS A 62 5.84 -17.46 -10.01
CA HIS A 62 6.69 -18.10 -9.01
C HIS A 62 6.77 -17.30 -7.70
N VAL A 63 6.98 -15.98 -7.78
CA VAL A 63 7.02 -15.13 -6.58
C VAL A 63 5.66 -15.13 -5.88
N VAL A 64 4.55 -15.03 -6.62
CA VAL A 64 3.18 -15.05 -6.07
C VAL A 64 2.84 -16.38 -5.41
N ASP A 65 3.23 -17.51 -6.01
CA ASP A 65 3.00 -18.84 -5.46
C ASP A 65 3.75 -19.02 -4.13
N TRP A 66 5.00 -18.58 -4.07
CA TRP A 66 5.79 -18.66 -2.84
C TRP A 66 5.31 -17.69 -1.76
N GLN A 67 4.87 -16.49 -2.12
CA GLN A 67 4.16 -15.58 -1.20
C GLN A 67 2.90 -16.26 -0.63
N THR A 68 2.10 -16.87 -1.49
CA THR A 68 0.87 -17.57 -1.09
C THR A 68 1.18 -18.71 -0.14
N ARG A 69 2.17 -19.54 -0.46
CA ARG A 69 2.64 -20.64 0.40
C ARG A 69 3.09 -20.13 1.78
N ALA A 70 3.90 -19.08 1.81
CA ALA A 70 4.48 -18.54 3.04
C ALA A 70 3.47 -17.78 3.92
N TYR A 71 2.44 -17.17 3.34
CA TYR A 71 1.43 -16.40 4.05
C TYR A 71 0.15 -17.19 4.34
N THR A 72 -0.08 -18.32 3.68
CA THR A 72 -1.22 -19.18 3.97
C THR A 72 -1.09 -19.72 5.39
N PRO A 73 -2.00 -19.33 6.31
CA PRO A 73 -1.94 -19.83 7.67
C PRO A 73 -2.34 -21.30 7.71
N ALA A 74 -1.86 -22.03 8.72
CA ALA A 74 -2.34 -23.39 8.99
C ALA A 74 -3.88 -23.39 9.16
N ILE A 75 -4.53 -24.52 8.82
CA ILE A 75 -6.00 -24.64 8.85
C ILE A 75 -6.57 -24.32 10.23
N ASP A 76 -5.85 -24.67 11.29
CA ASP A 76 -6.20 -24.46 12.69
C ASP A 76 -5.58 -23.18 13.30
N ALA A 77 -4.91 -22.36 12.50
CA ALA A 77 -4.29 -21.15 12.97
C ALA A 77 -5.34 -20.15 13.50
N LYS A 78 -5.09 -19.64 14.70
CA LYS A 78 -5.95 -18.62 15.31
C LYS A 78 -5.85 -17.31 14.51
N ARG A 79 -6.98 -16.85 13.96
CA ARG A 79 -7.08 -15.56 13.28
C ARG A 79 -7.34 -14.45 14.31
N THR A 80 -6.52 -13.40 14.27
CA THR A 80 -6.66 -12.24 15.18
C THR A 80 -7.75 -11.28 14.74
N TRP A 81 -8.00 -11.20 13.43
CA TRP A 81 -8.97 -10.30 12.81
C TRP A 81 -9.99 -11.13 12.04
N THR A 82 -11.17 -11.28 12.63
CA THR A 82 -12.31 -11.99 12.03
C THR A 82 -13.48 -11.04 11.97
N TYR A 83 -14.07 -10.93 10.79
CA TYR A 83 -15.22 -10.05 10.52
C TYR A 83 -16.37 -10.90 10.00
N ASP A 84 -17.59 -10.54 10.40
CA ASP A 84 -18.80 -11.23 9.94
C ASP A 84 -19.15 -10.88 8.48
N THR A 85 -18.66 -9.74 7.99
CA THR A 85 -18.88 -9.22 6.64
C THR A 85 -17.56 -8.92 5.93
N GLY A 86 -17.59 -8.91 4.60
CA GLY A 86 -16.47 -8.41 3.78
C GLY A 86 -16.35 -6.89 3.79
N PRO A 87 -15.28 -6.34 3.21
CA PRO A 87 -15.03 -4.89 3.15
C PRO A 87 -15.88 -4.18 2.07
N PHE A 88 -16.98 -4.79 1.62
CA PHE A 88 -17.82 -4.27 0.55
C PHE A 88 -19.19 -3.87 1.10
N THR A 89 -19.60 -2.66 0.77
CA THR A 89 -20.95 -2.15 1.01
C THR A 89 -21.72 -2.18 -0.31
N HIS A 90 -22.97 -2.63 -0.27
CA HIS A 90 -23.87 -2.48 -1.42
C HIS A 90 -24.27 -1.01 -1.56
N PRO A 91 -24.01 -0.35 -2.71
CA PRO A 91 -24.49 1.00 -2.94
C PRO A 91 -26.02 1.07 -2.80
N SER A 92 -26.51 2.10 -2.13
CA SER A 92 -27.96 2.34 -1.93
C SER A 92 -28.65 2.81 -3.21
N MET A 93 -27.89 3.21 -4.22
CA MET A 93 -28.35 3.71 -5.51
C MET A 93 -27.36 3.35 -6.64
N PRO A 94 -27.75 3.48 -7.93
CA PRO A 94 -26.83 3.27 -9.04
C PRO A 94 -25.65 4.24 -9.00
N LEU A 95 -24.44 3.74 -9.32
CA LEU A 95 -23.20 4.54 -9.29
C LEU A 95 -23.28 5.81 -10.16
N ALA A 96 -23.95 5.73 -11.31
CA ALA A 96 -24.19 6.87 -12.21
C ALA A 96 -24.99 8.02 -11.57
N GLY A 97 -25.60 7.81 -10.39
CA GLY A 97 -26.23 8.85 -9.59
C GLY A 97 -25.57 9.06 -8.22
N SER A 98 -24.45 8.39 -7.93
CA SER A 98 -23.74 8.47 -6.65
C SER A 98 -22.62 9.50 -6.70
N ARG A 99 -22.41 10.18 -5.57
CA ARG A 99 -21.21 10.95 -5.27
C ARG A 99 -20.15 10.03 -4.67
N VAL A 100 -18.99 9.96 -5.31
CA VAL A 100 -17.92 9.02 -5.00
C VAL A 100 -16.69 9.77 -4.47
N ALA A 101 -16.06 9.26 -3.41
CA ALA A 101 -14.77 9.76 -2.93
C ALA A 101 -13.68 8.68 -2.98
N LEU A 102 -12.42 9.10 -3.13
CA LEU A 102 -11.24 8.24 -3.02
C LEU A 102 -10.58 8.45 -1.66
N LEU A 103 -10.32 7.37 -0.92
CA LEU A 103 -9.49 7.40 0.28
C LEU A 103 -8.49 6.25 0.23
N THR A 104 -7.21 6.58 0.35
CA THR A 104 -6.12 5.59 0.25
C THR A 104 -5.23 5.60 1.49
N SER A 105 -4.49 4.53 1.73
CA SER A 105 -3.36 4.53 2.68
C SER A 105 -2.02 4.64 1.97
N SER A 106 -2.01 5.21 0.76
CA SER A 106 -0.90 5.14 -0.19
C SER A 106 0.28 6.04 0.15
N GLY A 107 0.08 7.06 0.99
CA GLY A 107 1.11 8.05 1.26
C GLY A 107 1.20 9.19 0.24
N HIS A 108 0.19 9.35 -0.64
CA HIS A 108 0.14 10.49 -1.55
C HIS A 108 -0.19 11.81 -0.84
N PHE A 109 0.33 12.91 -1.36
CA PHE A 109 0.10 14.29 -0.91
C PHE A 109 0.35 15.30 -2.05
N PRO A 110 -0.22 16.52 -2.01
CA PRO A 110 0.10 17.57 -2.98
C PRO A 110 1.57 17.99 -2.86
N THR A 111 2.28 18.06 -3.96
CA THR A 111 3.72 18.38 -3.99
C THR A 111 4.03 19.76 -3.37
N ASP A 112 3.11 20.72 -3.47
CA ASP A 112 3.25 22.06 -2.90
C ASP A 112 2.84 22.17 -1.42
N ASN A 113 2.31 21.08 -0.85
CA ASN A 113 1.87 20.97 0.54
C ASN A 113 2.40 19.67 1.16
N ASP A 114 3.72 19.51 1.17
CA ASP A 114 4.41 18.38 1.78
C ASP A 114 4.09 18.29 3.28
N PRO A 115 3.48 17.18 3.76
CA PRO A 115 3.22 16.98 5.18
C PRO A 115 4.53 16.93 5.97
N ASN A 116 4.53 17.49 7.18
CA ASN A 116 5.68 17.50 8.10
C ASN A 116 5.48 16.50 9.25
N PRO A 117 5.45 15.17 9.01
CA PRO A 117 5.24 14.19 10.06
C PRO A 117 6.32 14.31 11.13
N PHE A 118 5.90 14.29 12.39
CA PHE A 118 6.75 14.52 13.56
C PHE A 118 7.47 15.88 13.58
N GLY A 119 7.00 16.86 12.80
CA GLY A 119 7.62 18.18 12.68
C GLY A 119 8.91 18.17 11.86
N ILE A 120 9.15 17.13 11.05
CA ILE A 120 10.30 17.03 10.16
C ILE A 120 9.89 17.59 8.80
N GLU A 121 10.53 18.70 8.40
CA GLU A 121 10.35 19.29 7.08
C GLU A 121 11.00 18.44 5.99
N SER A 122 10.29 18.25 4.87
CA SER A 122 10.81 17.59 3.67
C SER A 122 11.42 16.21 3.95
N MET A 123 10.74 15.42 4.79
CA MET A 123 11.14 14.05 5.12
C MET A 123 11.36 13.23 3.85
N THR A 124 12.49 12.56 3.76
CA THR A 124 12.80 11.65 2.64
C THR A 124 12.08 10.32 2.79
N GLN A 125 11.97 9.56 1.69
CA GLN A 125 11.44 8.19 1.73
C GLN A 125 12.24 7.29 2.69
N ALA A 126 13.57 7.37 2.68
CA ALA A 126 14.42 6.58 3.58
C ALA A 126 14.17 6.90 5.06
N GLU A 127 14.01 8.18 5.40
CA GLU A 127 13.65 8.58 6.77
C GLU A 127 12.25 8.09 7.15
N ALA A 128 11.30 8.05 6.20
CA ALA A 128 9.97 7.51 6.46
C ALA A 128 10.02 6.00 6.77
N GLU A 129 10.85 5.24 6.05
CA GLU A 129 11.09 3.81 6.27
C GLU A 129 11.73 3.53 7.62
N ASP A 130 12.79 4.27 7.98
CA ASP A 130 13.46 4.16 9.27
C ASP A 130 12.52 4.46 10.45
N ARG A 131 11.52 5.32 10.22
CA ARG A 131 10.55 5.76 11.23
C ARG A 131 9.20 5.03 11.18
N ILE A 132 9.08 3.96 10.41
CA ILE A 132 7.83 3.17 10.31
C ILE A 132 7.22 2.81 11.67
N SER A 133 8.06 2.47 12.66
CA SER A 133 7.62 2.13 14.01
C SER A 133 7.09 3.33 14.81
N GLU A 134 7.49 4.55 14.46
CA GLU A 134 6.97 5.79 15.02
C GLU A 134 5.60 6.11 14.40
N PHE A 135 5.48 6.00 13.07
CA PHE A 135 4.20 6.19 12.35
C PHE A 135 3.10 5.29 12.90
N LEU A 136 3.39 4.00 13.14
CA LEU A 136 2.42 3.05 13.71
C LEU A 136 1.93 3.43 15.11
N LYS A 137 2.68 4.28 15.83
CA LYS A 137 2.34 4.74 17.19
C LYS A 137 1.60 6.07 17.21
N THR A 138 1.59 6.82 16.11
CA THR A 138 0.93 8.13 16.03
C THR A 138 -0.41 8.06 15.32
N LYS A 139 -1.28 9.04 15.59
CA LYS A 139 -2.52 9.23 14.84
C LYS A 139 -2.15 9.65 13.41
N PRO A 140 -2.63 8.96 12.37
CA PRO A 140 -2.43 9.42 11.00
C PRO A 140 -3.20 10.73 10.77
N GLU A 141 -2.58 11.62 10.00
CA GLU A 141 -3.17 12.88 9.57
C GLU A 141 -3.55 12.76 8.10
N LEU A 142 -4.82 13.05 7.80
CA LEU A 142 -5.34 12.96 6.45
C LEU A 142 -4.74 14.08 5.60
N THR A 143 -4.32 13.75 4.40
CA THR A 143 -3.97 14.72 3.36
C THR A 143 -5.10 14.81 2.36
N THR A 144 -5.47 16.04 2.01
CA THR A 144 -6.44 16.37 0.98
C THR A 144 -5.71 16.69 -0.31
N ILE A 145 -6.07 16.00 -1.39
CA ILE A 145 -5.44 16.13 -2.71
C ILE A 145 -6.54 16.54 -3.69
N PRO A 146 -6.41 17.69 -4.38
CA PRO A 146 -7.38 18.09 -5.38
C PRO A 146 -7.53 17.02 -6.46
N VAL A 147 -8.76 16.60 -6.74
CA VAL A 147 -9.08 15.72 -7.88
C VAL A 147 -8.79 16.39 -9.21
N ALA A 148 -8.43 17.66 -9.29
CA ALA A 148 -7.93 18.27 -10.52
C ALA A 148 -6.39 18.22 -10.67
N ALA A 149 -5.65 17.76 -9.64
CA ALA A 149 -4.20 17.80 -9.64
C ALA A 149 -3.58 16.98 -10.79
N ALA A 150 -2.63 17.56 -11.51
CA ALA A 150 -1.85 16.84 -12.50
C ALA A 150 -0.93 15.80 -11.83
N ALA A 151 -0.46 14.81 -12.60
CA ALA A 151 0.40 13.75 -12.08
C ALA A 151 1.68 14.28 -11.40
N ASP A 152 2.27 15.35 -11.93
CA ASP A 152 3.46 16.00 -11.36
C ASP A 152 3.17 16.91 -10.16
N GLU A 153 1.90 17.15 -9.84
CA GLU A 153 1.44 17.91 -8.67
C GLU A 153 1.14 17.00 -7.47
N VAL A 154 1.28 15.68 -7.62
CA VAL A 154 1.11 14.71 -6.54
C VAL A 154 2.44 13.99 -6.27
N SER A 155 2.84 13.96 -5.01
CA SER A 155 4.01 13.22 -4.52
C SER A 155 3.57 12.08 -3.61
N VAL A 156 4.45 11.10 -3.39
CA VAL A 156 4.18 9.93 -2.54
C VAL A 156 5.33 9.67 -1.58
N ARG A 157 5.00 9.39 -0.32
CA ARG A 157 5.96 8.98 0.72
C ARG A 157 5.29 8.03 1.70
N HIS A 158 5.88 6.86 1.90
CA HIS A 158 5.30 5.86 2.78
C HIS A 158 6.38 4.90 3.31
N GLY A 159 6.59 4.86 4.63
CA GLY A 159 7.60 3.98 5.24
C GLY A 159 7.25 2.48 5.23
N GLY A 160 6.08 2.14 4.72
CA GLY A 160 5.50 0.79 4.75
C GLY A 160 5.42 0.08 3.40
N TYR A 161 5.99 0.62 2.31
CA TYR A 161 6.21 -0.08 1.03
C TYR A 161 7.18 0.71 0.14
N ASP A 162 7.70 0.07 -0.91
CA ASP A 162 8.51 0.75 -1.94
C ASP A 162 7.61 1.60 -2.85
N VAL A 163 7.72 2.91 -2.72
CA VAL A 163 6.89 3.87 -3.45
C VAL A 163 7.32 4.09 -4.90
N ALA A 164 8.39 3.45 -5.39
CA ALA A 164 8.93 3.70 -6.74
C ALA A 164 7.88 3.55 -7.85
N SER A 165 7.08 2.48 -7.81
CA SER A 165 6.01 2.27 -8.81
C SER A 165 4.90 3.33 -8.71
N ALA A 166 4.51 3.70 -7.49
CA ALA A 166 3.50 4.75 -7.26
C ALA A 166 4.02 6.15 -7.65
N ALA A 167 5.32 6.40 -7.53
CA ALA A 167 5.95 7.64 -7.98
C ALA A 167 6.07 7.72 -9.52
N LEU A 168 6.14 6.58 -10.21
CA LEU A 168 6.13 6.51 -11.67
C LEU A 168 4.71 6.62 -12.24
N ASP A 169 3.74 5.99 -11.58
CA ASP A 169 2.32 6.04 -11.92
C ASP A 169 1.49 6.02 -10.63
N HIS A 170 0.91 7.17 -10.28
CA HIS A 170 0.08 7.27 -9.08
C HIS A 170 -1.10 6.31 -9.12
N ASN A 171 -1.59 5.90 -10.31
CA ASN A 171 -2.76 5.05 -10.42
C ASN A 171 -2.55 3.64 -9.87
N VAL A 172 -1.30 3.22 -9.64
CA VAL A 172 -0.96 1.95 -8.98
C VAL A 172 -1.56 1.86 -7.58
N THR A 173 -1.56 2.95 -6.81
CA THR A 173 -2.08 2.97 -5.42
C THR A 173 -3.01 4.14 -5.11
N PHE A 174 -3.21 5.04 -6.08
CA PHE A 174 -4.04 6.25 -6.02
C PHE A 174 -4.71 6.48 -7.39
N PRO A 175 -5.74 5.67 -7.73
CA PRO A 175 -6.33 5.56 -9.08
C PRO A 175 -7.24 6.75 -9.46
N ILE A 176 -6.74 7.97 -9.33
CA ILE A 176 -7.51 9.19 -9.51
C ILE A 176 -7.86 9.44 -10.99
N ASP A 177 -6.98 9.09 -11.93
CA ASP A 177 -7.27 9.27 -13.35
C ASP A 177 -8.37 8.31 -13.81
N ILE A 178 -8.33 7.08 -13.32
CA ILE A 178 -9.36 6.08 -13.58
C ILE A 178 -10.72 6.56 -13.06
N LEU A 179 -10.76 7.18 -11.88
CA LEU A 179 -12.02 7.73 -11.36
C LEU A 179 -12.52 8.93 -12.16
N ARG A 180 -11.63 9.80 -12.65
CA ARG A 180 -11.98 10.91 -13.55
C ARG A 180 -12.57 10.38 -14.87
N ASP A 181 -11.96 9.34 -15.42
CA ASP A 181 -12.45 8.69 -16.64
C ASP A 181 -13.85 8.11 -16.41
N LEU A 182 -14.06 7.39 -15.29
CA LEU A 182 -15.36 6.84 -14.92
C LEU A 182 -16.45 7.90 -14.70
N GLU A 183 -16.09 9.08 -14.18
CA GLU A 183 -17.01 10.23 -14.08
C GLU A 183 -17.34 10.77 -15.49
N SER A 184 -16.33 10.96 -16.32
CA SER A 184 -16.49 11.49 -17.68
C SER A 184 -17.34 10.58 -18.58
N GLU A 185 -17.27 9.27 -18.36
CA GLU A 185 -18.08 8.25 -19.04
C GLU A 185 -19.50 8.12 -18.47
N GLY A 186 -19.79 8.80 -17.35
CA GLY A 186 -21.07 8.72 -16.64
C GLY A 186 -21.30 7.39 -15.91
N PHE A 187 -20.23 6.62 -15.66
CA PHE A 187 -20.29 5.40 -14.87
C PHE A 187 -20.51 5.71 -13.38
N ILE A 188 -19.88 6.79 -12.90
CA ILE A 188 -20.17 7.43 -11.62
C ILE A 188 -20.84 8.79 -11.83
N GLY A 189 -21.66 9.23 -10.88
CA GLY A 189 -22.42 10.48 -11.00
C GLY A 189 -21.57 11.72 -10.77
N GLU A 190 -20.81 11.74 -9.67
CA GLU A 190 -19.88 12.82 -9.32
C GLU A 190 -18.69 12.23 -8.59
N LEU A 191 -17.48 12.65 -8.97
CA LEU A 191 -16.27 12.44 -8.19
C LEU A 191 -16.06 13.65 -7.27
N HIS A 192 -15.97 13.41 -5.96
CA HIS A 192 -15.72 14.45 -4.97
C HIS A 192 -14.46 15.26 -5.35
N PRO A 193 -14.47 16.61 -5.27
CA PRO A 193 -13.36 17.45 -5.75
C PRO A 193 -12.04 17.23 -5.00
N ASP A 194 -12.09 16.58 -3.84
CA ASP A 194 -10.93 16.19 -3.05
C ASP A 194 -10.86 14.67 -2.89
N ALA A 195 -9.66 14.13 -3.11
CA ALA A 195 -9.27 12.78 -2.76
C ALA A 195 -8.43 12.79 -1.48
N PHE A 196 -8.41 11.67 -0.77
CA PHE A 196 -7.84 11.58 0.57
C PHE A 196 -6.76 10.50 0.66
N SER A 197 -5.72 10.80 1.43
CA SER A 197 -4.60 9.90 1.72
C SER A 197 -4.05 10.21 3.12
N PHE A 198 -2.98 9.57 3.55
CA PHE A 198 -2.15 10.01 4.67
C PHE A 198 -0.72 9.50 4.49
N VAL A 199 0.27 10.31 4.85
CA VAL A 199 1.69 9.95 4.78
C VAL A 199 2.07 9.00 5.91
N GLY A 200 2.79 7.93 5.55
CA GLY A 200 3.25 6.90 6.48
C GLY A 200 2.19 5.84 6.83
N ALA A 201 2.56 4.90 7.69
CA ALA A 201 1.68 3.77 8.03
C ALA A 201 0.93 3.98 9.35
N ALA A 202 -0.29 3.47 9.43
CA ALA A 202 -1.10 3.55 10.64
C ALA A 202 -1.48 2.16 11.16
N ALA A 203 -1.43 1.99 12.48
CA ALA A 203 -1.90 0.75 13.10
C ALA A 203 -3.44 0.64 12.97
N GLN A 204 -3.92 -0.48 12.45
CA GLN A 204 -5.35 -0.77 12.27
C GLN A 204 -6.20 -0.49 13.52
N ARG A 205 -5.73 -0.88 14.71
CA ARG A 205 -6.43 -0.63 15.99
C ARG A 205 -6.62 0.86 16.27
N ARG A 206 -5.68 1.68 15.83
CA ARG A 206 -5.71 3.13 16.00
C ARG A 206 -6.68 3.75 14.99
N ILE A 207 -6.62 3.34 13.72
CA ILE A 207 -7.59 3.76 12.70
C ILE A 207 -9.01 3.49 13.20
N ILE A 208 -9.31 2.26 13.66
CA ILE A 208 -10.66 1.89 14.13
C ILE A 208 -11.13 2.75 15.33
N LYS A 209 -10.23 3.09 16.25
CA LYS A 209 -10.60 3.76 17.52
C LYS A 209 -10.57 5.28 17.46
N GLU A 210 -9.74 5.85 16.59
CA GLU A 210 -9.40 7.27 16.62
C GLU A 210 -9.76 7.93 15.28
N SER A 211 -8.99 7.67 14.22
CA SER A 211 -9.13 8.43 12.97
C SER A 211 -10.30 8.00 12.09
N GLY A 212 -10.61 6.70 12.05
CA GLY A 212 -11.64 6.13 11.18
C GLY A 212 -13.04 6.72 11.42
N PRO A 213 -13.54 6.82 12.67
CA PRO A 213 -14.83 7.45 12.94
C PRO A 213 -14.89 8.92 12.53
N GLU A 214 -13.80 9.66 12.73
CA GLU A 214 -13.69 11.07 12.34
C GLU A 214 -13.72 11.23 10.82
N TRP A 215 -12.92 10.45 10.09
CA TRP A 215 -12.89 10.47 8.63
C TRP A 215 -14.21 10.00 8.02
N ALA A 216 -14.86 9.00 8.62
CA ALA A 216 -16.18 8.56 8.18
C ALA A 216 -17.22 9.66 8.36
N GLN A 217 -17.22 10.34 9.51
CA GLN A 217 -18.15 11.45 9.74
C GLN A 217 -17.90 12.61 8.77
N MET A 218 -16.64 12.95 8.50
CA MET A 218 -16.27 13.96 7.51
C MET A 218 -16.84 13.63 6.12
N LEU A 219 -16.77 12.36 5.68
CA LEU A 219 -17.31 11.93 4.39
C LEU A 219 -18.84 11.90 4.37
N VAL A 220 -19.48 11.56 5.49
CA VAL A 220 -20.95 11.64 5.65
C VAL A 220 -21.42 13.10 5.60
N ASP A 221 -20.74 14.00 6.29
CA ASP A 221 -21.05 15.43 6.30
C ASP A 221 -20.85 16.07 4.93
N ALA A 222 -19.93 15.51 4.12
CA ALA A 222 -19.72 15.86 2.73
C ALA A 222 -20.71 15.19 1.77
N GLU A 223 -21.77 14.52 2.26
CA GLU A 223 -22.80 13.87 1.43
C GLU A 223 -22.22 12.88 0.40
N ILE A 224 -21.19 12.12 0.78
CA ILE A 224 -20.62 11.05 -0.04
C ILE A 224 -21.48 9.79 0.05
N ASP A 225 -21.86 9.23 -1.10
CA ASP A 225 -22.64 7.98 -1.17
C ASP A 225 -21.74 6.74 -1.13
N VAL A 226 -20.58 6.82 -1.80
CA VAL A 226 -19.64 5.69 -1.95
C VAL A 226 -18.20 6.17 -1.76
N VAL A 227 -17.42 5.43 -0.99
CA VAL A 227 -15.99 5.67 -0.83
C VAL A 227 -15.22 4.48 -1.40
N LEU A 228 -14.36 4.72 -2.38
CA LEU A 228 -13.37 3.75 -2.81
C LEU A 228 -12.20 3.78 -1.84
N LEU A 229 -12.04 2.70 -1.08
CA LEU A 229 -10.90 2.49 -0.18
C LEU A 229 -9.79 1.73 -0.91
N VAL A 230 -8.60 2.31 -1.01
CA VAL A 230 -7.41 1.65 -1.59
C VAL A 230 -6.34 1.47 -0.50
N PRO A 231 -6.32 0.30 0.17
CA PRO A 231 -5.27 -0.03 1.13
C PRO A 231 -3.99 -0.50 0.40
N VAL A 232 -2.84 -0.21 1.00
CA VAL A 232 -1.50 -0.70 0.61
C VAL A 232 -0.74 -1.25 1.81
#